data_AF-A0A9W4Y030-F1
#
_entry.id   AF-A0A9W4Y030-F1
#
_cell.length_a   1.000
_cell.length_b   1.000
_cell.length_c   1.000
_cell.angle_alpha   90.00
_cell.angle_beta   90.00
_cell.angle_gamma   90.00
#
_symmetry.space_group_name_H-M   'P 1'
#
loop_
_entity.id
_entity.type
_entity.pdbx_description
1 polymer ?
#
loop_
_entity_poly.entity_id
_entity_poly.type
_entity_poly.pdbx_seq_one_letter_code
_entity_poly.pdbx_strand_id
1 'polypeptide(L)'
;MDKRGSSQSGQTATTDSSKRIKNTFSSADNEYFTPETLFALCKYGFPFEKLPEEGKEMVIEYCKEYDKRCTHSDGEIKIASLDVPPEDRLK
;
A
#
# COMPACT_ATOMS: atom_id res chain seq x y z
N MET A 1 -15.75 -8.51 -39.14
CA MET A 1 -16.62 -9.01 -38.06
C MET A 1 -15.72 -9.41 -36.92
N ASP A 2 -15.94 -8.75 -35.79
CA ASP A 2 -14.89 -8.33 -34.88
C ASP A 2 -14.81 -9.29 -33.68
N LYS A 3 -13.59 -9.79 -33.40
CA LYS A 3 -13.29 -10.53 -32.18
C LYS A 3 -13.32 -9.56 -30.99
N ARG A 4 -14.48 -9.40 -30.35
CA ARG A 4 -14.53 -8.84 -28.99
C ARG A 4 -14.28 -9.96 -27.99
N GLY A 5 -13.00 -10.24 -27.75
CA GLY A 5 -12.58 -10.87 -26.51
C GLY A 5 -12.91 -9.89 -25.38
N SER A 6 -14.01 -10.13 -24.68
CA SER A 6 -14.36 -9.41 -23.47
C SER A 6 -13.34 -9.80 -22.40
N SER A 7 -12.30 -8.99 -22.25
CA SER A 7 -11.40 -9.06 -21.09
C SER A 7 -12.18 -8.60 -19.88
N GLN A 8 -12.92 -9.53 -19.27
CA GLN A 8 -13.48 -9.34 -17.94
C GLN A 8 -12.28 -9.35 -16.97
N SER A 9 -11.69 -8.17 -16.76
CA SER A 9 -10.77 -7.95 -15.65
C SER A 9 -11.55 -8.27 -14.38
N GLY A 10 -11.21 -9.40 -13.77
CA GLY A 10 -11.72 -9.80 -12.47
C GLY A 10 -11.22 -8.82 -11.42
N GLN A 11 -11.82 -7.64 -11.37
CA GLN A 11 -11.75 -6.77 -10.21
C GLN A 11 -12.42 -7.54 -9.08
N THR A 12 -11.60 -8.25 -8.31
CA THR A 12 -11.94 -8.61 -6.95
C THR A 12 -12.22 -7.29 -6.22
N ALA A 13 -13.51 -6.95 -6.16
CA ALA A 13 -14.04 -5.86 -5.36
C ALA A 13 -13.73 -6.18 -3.90
N THR A 14 -12.53 -5.82 -3.47
CA THR A 14 -12.18 -5.83 -2.07
C THR A 14 -12.55 -4.48 -1.52
N THR A 15 -13.42 -4.54 -0.51
CA THR A 15 -14.17 -3.51 0.19
C THR A 15 -13.30 -2.37 0.74
N ASP A 16 -12.64 -1.55 -0.09
CA ASP A 16 -12.14 -0.22 0.34
C ASP A 16 -11.61 0.66 -0.83
N SER A 17 -12.14 0.48 -2.04
CA SER A 17 -11.63 1.17 -3.25
C SER A 17 -11.79 2.71 -3.24
N SER A 18 -12.34 3.29 -2.18
CA SER A 18 -12.60 4.73 -2.06
C SER A 18 -11.69 5.44 -1.06
N LYS A 19 -10.93 4.73 -0.20
CA LYS A 19 -9.97 5.39 0.70
C LYS A 19 -8.75 5.84 -0.09
N ARG A 20 -8.57 7.16 -0.18
CA ARG A 20 -7.46 7.83 -0.88
C ARG A 20 -7.02 9.01 -0.05
N ILE A 21 -5.72 9.16 0.18
CA ILE A 21 -5.14 10.35 0.83
C ILE A 21 -4.53 11.25 -0.24
N LYS A 22 -4.73 12.57 -0.11
CA LYS A 22 -4.08 13.55 -0.99
C LYS A 22 -2.56 13.42 -0.87
N ASN A 23 -1.86 13.34 -2.01
CA ASN A 23 -0.41 13.35 -2.00
C ASN A 23 0.09 14.74 -1.60
N THR A 24 0.64 14.88 -0.39
CA THR A 24 1.17 16.14 0.13
C THR A 24 2.60 16.45 -0.33
N PHE A 25 3.27 15.50 -0.99
CA PHE A 25 4.61 15.69 -1.58
C PHE A 25 4.56 16.26 -3.00
N SER A 26 3.39 16.20 -3.65
CA SER A 26 3.19 16.71 -4.99
C SER A 26 2.46 18.05 -4.98
N SER A 27 2.78 18.91 -5.94
CA SER A 27 2.02 20.14 -6.20
C SER A 27 0.76 19.88 -7.04
N ALA A 28 0.55 18.64 -7.52
CA ALA A 28 -0.62 18.27 -8.31
C ALA A 28 -1.84 18.07 -7.40
N ASP A 29 -2.93 18.77 -7.70
CA ASP A 29 -4.15 18.71 -6.88
C ASP A 29 -4.96 17.43 -7.04
N ASN A 30 -4.70 16.67 -8.10
CA ASN A 30 -5.39 15.44 -8.44
C ASN A 30 -4.56 14.18 -8.14
N GLU A 31 -3.45 14.31 -7.41
CA GLU A 31 -2.60 13.19 -7.04
C GLU A 31 -2.95 12.67 -5.63
N TYR A 32 -3.15 11.36 -5.55
CA TYR A 32 -3.58 10.69 -4.32
C TYR A 32 -2.82 9.38 -4.14
N PHE A 33 -2.57 9.02 -2.89
CA PHE A 33 -2.11 7.70 -2.53
C PHE A 33 -3.28 6.77 -2.23
N THR A 34 -3.19 5.55 -2.75
CA THR A 34 -4.07 4.43 -2.38
C THR A 34 -3.41 3.60 -1.27
N PRO A 35 -4.17 2.76 -0.55
CA PRO A 35 -3.60 1.85 0.45
C PRO A 35 -2.45 0.98 -0.11
N GLU A 36 -2.63 0.44 -1.31
CA GLU A 36 -1.61 -0.36 -2.01
C GLU A 36 -0.34 0.45 -2.31
N THR A 37 -0.47 1.68 -2.79
CA THR A 37 0.68 2.55 -3.06
C THR A 37 1.42 2.92 -1.78
N LEU A 38 0.71 3.25 -0.70
CA LEU A 38 1.34 3.53 0.60
C LEU A 38 2.06 2.31 1.18
N PHE A 39 1.45 1.13 1.04
CA PHE A 39 2.07 -0.13 1.44
C PHE A 39 3.35 -0.41 0.64
N ALA A 40 3.31 -0.29 -0.68
CA ALA A 40 4.48 -0.47 -1.53
C ALA A 40 5.60 0.52 -1.17
N LEU A 41 5.27 1.80 -0.97
CA LEU A 41 6.23 2.82 -0.53
C LEU A 41 6.93 2.41 0.76
N CYS A 42 6.17 1.98 1.78
CA CYS A 42 6.72 1.54 3.05
C CYS A 42 7.57 0.27 2.92
N LYS A 43 7.11 -0.68 2.10
CA LYS A 43 7.82 -1.94 1.82
C LYS A 43 9.19 -1.70 1.18
N TYR A 44 9.30 -0.70 0.31
CA TYR A 44 10.55 -0.36 -0.40
C TYR A 44 11.42 0.68 0.33
N GLY A 45 11.12 0.99 1.60
CA GLY A 45 12.01 1.76 2.47
C GLY A 45 11.55 3.18 2.79
N PHE A 46 10.35 3.61 2.37
CA PHE A 46 9.80 4.86 2.89
C PHE A 46 9.49 4.71 4.39
N PRO A 47 9.94 5.64 5.24
CA PRO A 47 9.75 5.54 6.69
C PRO A 47 8.27 5.71 7.05
N PHE A 48 7.66 4.64 7.58
CA PHE A 48 6.26 4.60 8.01
C PHE A 48 5.90 5.74 8.99
N GLU A 49 6.83 6.10 9.89
CA GLU A 49 6.62 7.17 10.87
C GLU A 49 6.41 8.55 10.24
N LYS A 50 6.91 8.78 9.02
CA LYS A 50 6.74 10.03 8.28
C LYS A 50 5.40 10.12 7.53
N LEU A 51 4.60 9.06 7.53
CA LEU A 51 3.25 9.13 6.99
C LEU A 51 2.33 9.96 7.91
N PRO A 52 1.32 10.65 7.35
CA PRO A 52 0.23 11.19 8.15
C PRO A 52 -0.53 10.06 8.87
N GLU A 53 -1.22 10.38 9.95
CA GLU A 53 -1.94 9.41 10.79
C GLU A 53 -2.92 8.55 9.98
N GLU A 54 -3.73 9.17 9.13
CA GLU A 54 -4.65 8.48 8.22
C GLU A 54 -3.90 7.51 7.27
N GLY A 55 -2.69 7.88 6.83
CA GLY A 55 -1.88 7.04 5.95
C GLY A 55 -1.29 5.84 6.68
N LYS A 56 -0.95 6.01 7.95
CA LYS A 56 -0.50 4.92 8.82
C LYS A 56 -1.62 3.91 9.04
N GLU A 57 -2.83 4.38 9.33
CA GLU A 57 -4.00 3.52 9.50
C GLU A 57 -4.30 2.73 8.22
N MET A 58 -4.30 3.38 7.05
CA MET A 58 -4.51 2.70 5.78
C MET A 58 -3.47 1.61 5.50
N VAL A 59 -2.20 1.85 5.77
CA VAL A 59 -1.15 0.84 5.58
C VAL A 59 -1.36 -0.32 6.55
N ILE A 60 -1.69 -0.08 7.82
CA ILE A 60 -1.95 -1.13 8.81
C ILE A 60 -3.17 -1.98 8.40
N GLU A 61 -4.27 -1.36 7.99
CA GLU A 61 -5.46 -2.06 7.49
C GLU A 61 -5.12 -2.91 6.26
N TYR A 62 -4.41 -2.33 5.29
CA TYR A 62 -4.02 -3.02 4.07
C TYR A 62 -3.07 -4.20 4.34
N CYS A 63 -2.15 -4.09 5.29
CA CYS A 63 -1.29 -5.22 5.69
C CYS A 63 -2.12 -6.40 6.19
N LYS A 64 -3.10 -6.15 7.07
CA LYS A 64 -4.00 -7.20 7.56
C LYS A 64 -4.82 -7.84 6.44
N GLU A 65 -5.26 -7.04 5.46
CA GLU A 65 -5.94 -7.57 4.29
C GLU A 65 -5.01 -8.38 3.37
N TYR A 66 -3.79 -7.90 3.16
CA TYR A 66 -2.79 -8.56 2.35
C TYR A 66 -2.37 -9.89 2.99
N ASP A 67 -2.13 -9.93 4.31
CA ASP A 67 -1.84 -11.16 5.07
C ASP A 67 -2.94 -12.20 4.89
N LYS A 68 -4.22 -11.80 4.99
CA LYS A 68 -5.37 -12.71 4.77
C LYS A 68 -5.42 -13.27 3.35
N ARG A 69 -4.97 -12.50 2.35
CA ARG A 69 -4.94 -12.92 0.94
C ARG A 69 -3.68 -13.71 0.60
N CYS A 70 -2.63 -13.57 1.40
CA CYS A 70 -1.38 -14.27 1.21
C CYS A 70 -1.57 -15.75 1.56
N THR A 71 -1.64 -16.60 0.54
CA THR A 71 -1.68 -18.06 0.70
C THR A 71 -0.30 -18.66 0.94
N HIS A 72 0.76 -17.85 0.91
CA HIS A 72 2.14 -18.29 1.13
C HIS A 72 2.48 -18.19 2.62
N SER A 73 2.73 -19.35 3.24
CA SER A 73 3.13 -19.48 4.65
C SER A 73 4.62 -19.15 4.91
N ASP A 74 5.33 -18.58 3.93
CA ASP A 74 6.80 -18.54 3.89
C ASP A 74 7.43 -17.23 4.42
N GLY A 75 6.73 -16.50 5.26
CA GLY A 75 7.31 -15.41 6.04
C GLY A 75 6.34 -14.27 6.29
N GLU A 76 6.30 -13.79 7.54
CA GLU A 76 5.62 -12.54 7.91
C GLU A 76 6.01 -11.42 6.94
N ILE A 77 5.03 -10.58 6.57
CA ILE A 77 5.29 -9.40 5.76
C ILE A 77 6.20 -8.45 6.55
N LYS A 78 7.48 -8.47 6.21
CA LYS A 78 8.45 -7.53 6.76
C LYS A 78 8.28 -6.18 6.06
N ILE A 79 7.64 -5.25 6.74
CA ILE A 79 7.77 -3.84 6.38
C ILE A 79 9.17 -3.41 6.81
N ALA A 80 10.08 -3.22 5.86
CA ALA A 80 11.48 -2.90 6.12
C ALA A 80 11.61 -1.74 7.14
N SER A 81 10.76 -0.72 7.04
CA SER A 81 10.74 0.42 7.96
C SER A 81 10.42 0.11 9.43
N LEU A 82 9.79 -1.03 9.74
CA LEU A 82 9.49 -1.49 11.11
C LEU A 82 10.55 -2.47 11.65
N ASP A 83 11.35 -3.08 10.77
CA ASP A 83 12.35 -4.10 11.12
C ASP A 83 13.75 -3.49 11.32
N VAL A 84 13.95 -2.18 11.05
CA VAL A 84 15.22 -1.49 11.31
C VAL A 84 15.26 -1.02 12.78
N PRO A 85 16.19 -1.51 13.62
CA PRO A 85 16.42 -0.94 14.94
C PRO A 85 16.85 0.54 14.80
N PRO A 86 16.51 1.41 15.77
CA PRO A 86 16.58 2.87 15.63
C PRO A 86 17.97 3.44 15.31
N GLU A 87 19.02 2.64 15.43
CA GLU A 87 20.42 3.05 15.25
C GLU A 87 20.88 3.20 13.79
N ASP A 88 20.15 2.63 12.81
CA ASP A 88 20.60 2.58 11.41
C ASP A 88 19.87 3.55 10.46
N ARG A 89 19.07 4.47 11.00
CA ARG A 89 18.16 5.29 10.17
C ARG A 89 18.75 6.52 9.48
N LEU A 90 20.02 6.86 9.69
CA LEU A 90 20.68 7.96 8.98
C LEU A 90 22.20 7.76 8.91
N LYS A 91 22.71 7.44 7.72
CA LYS A 91 24.02 7.88 7.24
C LYS A 91 23.88 8.40 5.81
#